data_AF-X1HY77-F1
#
_entry.id   AF-X1HY77-F1
#
_cell.length_a   1.000
_cell.length_b   1.000
_cell.length_c   1.000
_cell.angle_alpha   90.00
_cell.angle_beta   90.00
_cell.angle_gamma   90.00
#
_symmetry.space_group_name_H-M   'P 1'
#
loop_
_entity.id
_entity.type
_entity.pdbx_description
1 polymer ?
#
loop_
_entity_poly.entity_id
_entity_poly.type
_entity_poly.pdbx_seq_one_letter_code
_entity_poly.pdbx_strand_id
1 'polypeptide(L)'
;EEKLGYGSYEDMEQANQPMMSYFYPLPSSHETYDQKDARAIKDICVCLVYFNDSEEYALALTGGGMDLSWQIAEAHIRLGYLPPLHFSRLPKFGGSKKDARKTVIIDAFLRMMNGAKASIESEAERLKNLYE
;
A
#
# COMPACT_ATOMS: atom_id res chain seq x y z
N GLU A 1 19.88 -41.52 20.59
CA GLU A 1 19.81 -40.06 20.80
C GLU A 1 19.62 -39.40 19.45
N GLU A 2 18.39 -39.05 19.13
CA GLU A 2 18.01 -38.41 17.88
C GLU A 2 18.35 -36.91 18.01
N LYS A 3 19.39 -36.46 17.29
CA LYS A 3 19.77 -35.05 17.28
C LYS A 3 18.70 -34.26 16.54
N LEU A 4 17.80 -33.62 17.29
CA LEU A 4 16.95 -32.54 16.81
C LEU A 4 17.86 -31.41 16.31
N GLY A 5 18.08 -31.37 14.99
CA GLY A 5 18.70 -30.25 14.32
C GLY A 5 17.75 -29.06 14.40
N TYR A 6 17.98 -28.17 15.36
CA TYR A 6 17.35 -26.87 15.35
C TYR A 6 17.88 -26.13 14.11
N GLY A 7 16.97 -25.71 13.23
CA GLY A 7 17.26 -24.81 12.12
C GLY A 7 18.02 -23.57 12.60
N SER A 8 18.68 -22.88 11.68
CA SER A 8 19.47 -21.70 12.00
C SER A 8 18.64 -20.65 12.75
N TYR A 9 19.28 -19.75 13.51
CA TYR A 9 18.56 -18.66 14.19
C TYR A 9 17.73 -17.80 13.23
N GLU A 10 18.18 -17.66 11.98
CA GLU A 10 17.46 -16.98 10.91
C GLU A 10 16.15 -17.70 10.53
N ASP A 11 16.15 -19.05 10.56
CA ASP A 11 14.94 -19.85 10.32
C ASP A 11 13.91 -19.68 11.46
N MET A 12 14.37 -19.47 12.70
CA MET A 12 13.47 -19.19 13.83
C MET A 12 12.90 -17.77 13.80
N GLU A 13 13.66 -16.78 13.33
CA GLU A 13 13.14 -15.42 13.13
C GLU A 13 12.06 -15.37 12.06
N GLN A 14 12.24 -16.06 10.93
CA GLN A 14 11.21 -16.17 9.89
C GLN A 14 9.98 -16.95 10.36
N ALA A 15 10.16 -18.02 11.14
CA ALA A 15 9.06 -18.80 11.72
C ALA A 15 8.22 -18.02 12.73
N ASN A 16 8.80 -17.00 13.38
CA ASN A 16 8.13 -16.12 14.35
C ASN A 16 7.62 -14.81 13.73
N GLN A 17 7.80 -14.59 12.43
CA GLN A 17 7.14 -13.47 11.77
C GLN A 17 5.64 -13.74 11.68
N PRO A 18 4.80 -12.73 11.87
CA PRO A 18 3.38 -12.89 11.65
C PRO A 18 3.13 -13.34 10.21
N MET A 19 2.21 -14.30 10.03
CA MET A 19 1.81 -14.78 8.71
C MET A 19 1.25 -13.67 7.79
N MET A 20 0.98 -12.48 8.33
CA MET A 20 0.52 -11.31 7.59
C MET A 20 1.29 -10.06 7.98
N SER A 21 1.53 -9.19 7.00
CA SER A 21 2.03 -7.83 7.25
C SER A 21 0.99 -7.04 8.05
N TYR A 22 1.42 -6.42 9.16
CA TYR A 22 0.57 -5.53 9.97
C TYR A 22 0.61 -4.08 9.52
N PHE A 23 1.41 -3.74 8.51
CA PHE A 23 1.50 -2.39 7.99
C PHE A 23 1.64 -2.35 6.46
N TYR A 24 1.36 -1.18 5.92
CA TYR A 24 1.58 -0.84 4.52
C TYR A 24 2.36 0.47 4.41
N PRO A 25 3.50 0.50 3.69
CA PRO A 25 4.38 1.67 3.66
C PRO A 25 3.70 2.85 2.95
N LEU A 26 4.00 4.07 3.41
CA LEU A 26 3.61 5.29 2.72
C LEU A 26 4.77 5.78 1.83
N PRO A 27 4.50 6.55 0.75
CA PRO A 27 5.56 7.15 -0.05
C PRO A 27 6.47 8.06 0.80
N SER A 28 7.78 7.98 0.55
CA SER A 28 8.80 8.78 1.25
C SER A 28 8.82 10.27 0.87
N SER A 29 7.87 10.72 0.05
CA SER A 29 7.81 12.11 -0.41
C SER A 29 7.21 13.08 0.61
N HIS A 30 6.58 12.60 1.70
CA HIS A 30 6.25 13.44 2.84
C HIS A 30 7.39 13.42 3.86
N GLU A 31 7.87 14.61 4.24
CA GLU A 31 8.87 14.73 5.30
C GLU A 31 8.26 14.41 6.68
N THR A 32 7.04 14.86 6.96
CA THR A 32 6.37 14.64 8.25
C THR A 32 4.85 14.57 8.10
N TYR A 33 4.19 13.71 8.87
CA TYR A 33 2.73 13.67 8.97
C TYR A 33 2.29 14.24 10.32
N ASP A 34 1.14 14.90 10.35
CA ASP A 34 0.65 15.59 11.55
C ASP A 34 -0.75 15.12 12.00
N GLN A 35 -1.32 15.85 12.97
CA GLN A 35 -2.67 15.55 13.47
C GLN A 35 -3.77 15.75 12.41
N LYS A 36 -3.57 16.64 11.43
CA LYS A 36 -4.52 16.88 10.34
C LYS A 36 -4.57 15.65 9.44
N ASP A 37 -3.42 15.06 9.14
CA ASP A 37 -3.32 13.84 8.34
C ASP A 37 -3.99 12.65 9.04
N ALA A 38 -3.70 12.45 10.33
CA ALA A 38 -4.37 11.44 11.14
C ALA A 38 -5.90 11.65 11.19
N ARG A 39 -6.36 12.90 11.27
CA ARG A 39 -7.80 13.23 11.24
C ARG A 39 -8.43 12.99 9.86
N ALA A 40 -7.69 13.11 8.77
CA ALA A 40 -8.19 12.86 7.42
C ALA A 40 -8.58 11.38 7.20
N ILE A 41 -7.92 10.46 7.91
CA ILE A 41 -8.13 9.01 7.80
C ILE A 41 -8.85 8.39 9.02
N LYS A 42 -9.42 9.18 9.93
CA LYS A 42 -9.98 8.66 11.19
C LYS A 42 -11.18 7.71 11.05
N ASP A 43 -11.89 7.75 9.92
CA ASP A 43 -13.11 6.97 9.62
C ASP A 43 -12.85 5.79 8.68
N ILE A 44 -11.57 5.46 8.43
CA ILE A 44 -11.17 4.27 7.69
C ILE A 44 -10.44 3.29 8.62
N CYS A 45 -10.50 1.99 8.33
CA CYS A 45 -9.93 0.95 9.20
C CYS A 45 -8.41 0.76 9.01
N VAL A 46 -7.69 1.88 8.97
CA VAL A 46 -6.23 1.96 8.98
C VAL A 46 -5.80 3.12 9.87
N CYS A 47 -4.59 3.06 10.41
CA CYS A 47 -4.04 4.12 11.26
C CYS A 47 -2.66 4.51 10.78
N LEU A 48 -2.31 5.80 10.88
CA LEU A 48 -0.95 6.25 10.65
C LEU A 48 -0.06 5.81 11.83
N VAL A 49 1.07 5.18 11.53
CA VAL A 49 2.09 4.80 12.51
C VAL A 49 3.46 5.30 12.07
N TYR A 50 4.31 5.59 13.05
CA TYR A 50 5.69 6.00 12.85
C TYR A 50 6.63 4.95 13.46
N PHE A 51 7.60 4.49 12.68
CA PHE A 51 8.63 3.56 13.11
C PHE A 51 9.89 4.34 13.48
N ASN A 52 10.23 4.39 14.77
CA ASN A 52 11.41 5.14 15.24
C ASN A 52 12.72 4.58 14.69
N ASP A 53 12.81 3.27 14.46
CA ASP A 53 14.06 2.62 14.04
C ASP A 53 14.41 2.88 12.56
N SER A 54 13.40 3.02 11.70
CA SER A 54 13.57 3.33 10.28
C SER A 54 13.27 4.78 9.91
N GLU A 55 12.75 5.57 10.86
CA GLU A 55 12.26 6.94 10.64
C GLU A 55 11.17 7.03 9.54
N GLU A 56 10.35 5.99 9.41
CA GLU A 56 9.34 5.87 8.36
C GLU A 56 7.91 5.91 8.89
N TYR A 57 7.01 6.45 8.05
CA TYR A 57 5.57 6.38 8.28
C TYR A 57 4.92 5.26 7.48
N ALA A 58 3.93 4.62 8.07
CA ALA A 58 3.14 3.59 7.43
C ALA A 58 1.67 3.63 7.86
N LEU A 59 0.84 2.85 7.17
CA LEU A 59 -0.52 2.53 7.56
C LEU A 59 -0.55 1.21 8.31
N ALA A 60 -0.86 1.23 9.61
CA ALA A 60 -1.18 0.02 10.35
C ALA A 60 -2.53 -0.55 9.87
N LEU A 61 -2.54 -1.86 9.60
CA LEU A 61 -3.69 -2.61 9.10
C LEU A 61 -4.46 -3.18 10.29
N THR A 62 -5.68 -2.68 10.53
CA THR A 62 -6.47 -3.06 11.72
C THR A 62 -7.36 -4.28 11.51
N GLY A 63 -7.25 -4.98 10.38
CA GLY A 63 -8.10 -6.11 10.00
C GLY A 63 -7.29 -7.34 9.60
N GLY A 64 -7.33 -8.38 10.43
CA GLY A 64 -6.77 -9.69 10.09
C GLY A 64 -7.69 -10.47 9.14
N GLY A 65 -7.14 -11.08 8.10
CA GLY A 65 -7.86 -11.96 7.17
C GLY A 65 -8.81 -11.27 6.17
N MET A 66 -8.76 -9.95 6.04
CA MET A 66 -9.60 -9.19 5.10
C MET A 66 -8.75 -8.49 4.03
N ASP A 67 -9.29 -8.36 2.82
CA ASP A 67 -8.69 -7.53 1.77
C ASP A 67 -9.02 -6.05 2.04
N LEU A 68 -7.98 -5.29 2.45
CA LEU A 68 -8.06 -3.86 2.78
C LEU A 68 -7.71 -2.95 1.59
N SER A 69 -7.64 -3.48 0.36
CA SER A 69 -7.25 -2.71 -0.84
C SER A 69 -8.04 -1.40 -1.00
N TRP A 70 -9.35 -1.41 -0.71
CA TRP A 70 -10.18 -0.21 -0.77
C TRP A 70 -9.75 0.86 0.25
N GLN A 71 -9.49 0.45 1.48
CA GLN A 71 -9.16 1.35 2.59
C GLN A 71 -7.74 1.87 2.46
N ILE A 72 -6.79 1.04 2.01
CA ILE A 72 -5.42 1.48 1.73
C ILE A 72 -5.41 2.50 0.59
N ALA A 73 -6.13 2.23 -0.51
CA ALA A 73 -6.22 3.15 -1.64
C ALA A 73 -6.83 4.49 -1.23
N GLU A 74 -7.89 4.46 -0.41
CA GLU A 74 -8.51 5.67 0.10
C GLU A 74 -7.63 6.45 1.06
N ALA A 75 -6.92 5.77 1.96
CA ALA A 75 -5.96 6.41 2.86
C ALA A 75 -4.94 7.23 2.07
N HIS A 76 -4.36 6.63 1.02
CA HIS A 76 -3.43 7.31 0.12
C HIS A 76 -4.04 8.58 -0.48
N ILE A 77 -5.25 8.48 -1.03
CA ILE A 77 -5.94 9.62 -1.64
C ILE A 77 -6.20 10.74 -0.63
N ARG A 78 -6.66 10.39 0.57
CA ARG A 78 -6.95 11.37 1.63
C ARG A 78 -5.68 12.03 2.19
N LEU A 79 -4.55 11.33 2.13
CA LEU A 79 -3.22 11.85 2.47
C LEU A 79 -2.55 12.60 1.29
N GLY A 80 -3.23 12.74 0.15
CA GLY A 80 -2.74 13.52 -0.99
C GLY A 80 -1.94 12.74 -2.03
N TYR A 81 -1.93 11.40 -1.96
CA TYR A 81 -1.24 10.53 -2.90
C TYR A 81 -2.17 9.90 -3.94
N LEU A 82 -1.56 9.37 -5.00
CA LEU A 82 -2.23 8.37 -5.84
C LEU A 82 -2.28 7.03 -5.10
N PRO A 83 -3.34 6.23 -5.32
CA PRO A 83 -3.46 4.91 -4.69
C PRO A 83 -2.39 3.95 -5.22
N PRO A 84 -1.97 2.92 -4.48
CA PRO A 84 -0.92 2.01 -4.95
C PRO A 84 -1.37 1.10 -6.10
N LEU A 85 -0.60 1.06 -7.20
CA LEU A 85 -0.99 0.38 -8.45
C LEU A 85 -1.33 -1.11 -8.31
N HIS A 86 -0.67 -1.85 -7.42
CA HIS A 86 -0.95 -3.26 -7.24
C HIS A 86 -2.34 -3.53 -6.63
N PHE A 87 -2.99 -2.52 -6.04
CA PHE A 87 -4.38 -2.60 -5.58
C PHE A 87 -5.41 -2.19 -6.64
N SER A 88 -5.00 -1.97 -7.90
CA SER A 88 -5.92 -1.62 -9.00
C SER A 88 -6.98 -2.70 -9.27
N ARG A 89 -6.72 -3.96 -8.88
CA ARG A 89 -7.69 -5.06 -8.92
C ARG A 89 -8.55 -5.07 -7.66
N LEU A 90 -9.34 -4.03 -7.47
CA LEU A 90 -10.17 -3.86 -6.27
C LEU A 90 -11.18 -5.02 -6.09
N PRO A 91 -11.32 -5.57 -4.87
CA PRO A 91 -12.24 -6.68 -4.61
C PRO A 91 -13.70 -6.24 -4.79
N LYS A 92 -14.51 -7.12 -5.37
CA LYS A 92 -15.96 -6.95 -5.52
C LYS A 92 -16.68 -7.66 -4.37
N PHE A 93 -17.27 -6.91 -3.45
CA PHE A 93 -18.10 -7.50 -2.40
C PHE A 93 -19.55 -7.65 -2.87
N GLY A 94 -20.19 -8.76 -2.55
CA GLY A 94 -21.63 -8.95 -2.81
C GLY A 94 -22.45 -7.83 -2.16
N GLY A 95 -23.43 -7.28 -2.89
CA GLY A 95 -24.27 -6.17 -2.41
C GLY A 95 -23.60 -4.78 -2.42
N SER A 96 -22.32 -4.67 -2.80
CA SER A 96 -21.68 -3.37 -2.96
C SER A 96 -22.25 -2.59 -4.14
N LYS A 97 -22.90 -1.47 -3.85
CA LYS A 97 -23.25 -0.46 -4.87
C LYS A 97 -22.07 0.50 -5.08
N LYS A 98 -22.06 1.16 -6.25
CA LYS A 98 -21.17 2.29 -6.52
C LYS A 98 -21.70 3.50 -5.75
N ASP A 99 -20.85 4.09 -4.92
CA ASP A 99 -21.11 5.33 -4.19
C ASP A 99 -20.08 6.40 -4.60
N ALA A 100 -20.23 7.61 -4.06
CA ALA A 100 -19.32 8.72 -4.34
C ALA A 100 -17.87 8.38 -3.93
N ARG A 101 -17.69 7.75 -2.77
CA ARG A 101 -16.38 7.37 -2.21
C ARG A 101 -15.64 6.40 -3.13
N LYS A 102 -16.28 5.31 -3.56
CA LYS A 102 -15.73 4.35 -4.51
C LYS A 102 -15.45 4.98 -5.87
N THR A 103 -16.28 5.94 -6.29
CA THR A 103 -16.08 6.64 -7.57
C THR A 103 -14.78 7.44 -7.56
N VAL A 104 -14.49 8.16 -6.48
CA VAL A 104 -13.22 8.89 -6.31
C VAL A 104 -12.02 7.94 -6.35
N ILE A 105 -12.10 6.80 -5.66
CA ILE A 105 -11.03 5.81 -5.64
C ILE A 105 -10.77 5.24 -7.04
N ILE A 106 -11.83 4.88 -7.77
CA ILE A 106 -11.72 4.38 -9.16
C ILE A 106 -11.11 5.45 -10.07
N ASP A 107 -11.54 6.71 -9.98
CA ASP A 107 -10.99 7.81 -10.79
C ASP A 107 -9.49 8.00 -10.53
N ALA A 108 -9.06 7.94 -9.26
CA ALA A 108 -7.66 8.04 -8.89
C ALA A 108 -6.82 6.88 -9.48
N PHE A 109 -7.33 5.65 -9.47
CA PHE A 109 -6.67 4.53 -10.15
C PHE A 109 -6.56 4.74 -11.65
N LEU A 110 -7.62 5.21 -12.31
CA LEU A 110 -7.60 5.50 -13.75
C LEU A 110 -6.54 6.56 -14.09
N ARG A 111 -6.46 7.63 -13.30
CA ARG A 111 -5.43 8.67 -13.47
C ARG A 111 -4.02 8.11 -13.32
N MET A 112 -3.77 7.32 -12.29
CA MET A 112 -2.47 6.68 -12.09
C MET A 112 -2.11 5.76 -13.26
N MET A 113 -3.04 4.90 -13.70
CA MET A 113 -2.78 3.96 -14.80
C MET A 113 -2.46 4.70 -16.11
N ASN A 114 -3.17 5.80 -16.39
CA ASN A 114 -2.88 6.63 -17.55
C ASN A 114 -1.50 7.28 -17.47
N GLY A 115 -1.10 7.78 -16.30
CA GLY A 115 0.23 8.33 -16.07
C GLY A 115 1.34 7.26 -16.22
N ALA A 116 1.14 6.08 -15.63
CA ALA A 116 2.07 4.96 -15.75
C ALA A 116 2.23 4.50 -17.20
N LYS A 117 1.12 4.40 -17.95
CA LYS A 117 1.14 4.06 -19.38
C LYS A 117 1.99 5.07 -20.17
N ALA A 118 1.74 6.38 -20.00
CA ALA A 118 2.49 7.42 -20.71
C ALA A 118 4.00 7.37 -20.37
N SER A 119 4.35 7.11 -19.11
CA SER A 119 5.74 6.96 -18.69
C SER A 119 6.42 5.75 -19.34
N ILE A 120 5.73 4.61 -19.43
CA ILE A 120 6.26 3.39 -20.07
C ILE A 120 6.45 3.63 -21.57
N GLU A 121 5.51 4.27 -22.24
CA GLU A 121 5.61 4.60 -23.66
C GLU A 121 6.81 5.53 -23.94
N SER A 122 6.99 6.58 -23.12
CA SER A 122 8.13 7.48 -23.24
C SER A 122 9.47 6.78 -22.99
N GLU A 123 9.52 5.88 -22.01
CA GLU A 123 10.75 5.16 -21.67
C GLU A 123 11.10 4.11 -22.73
N ALA A 124 10.09 3.41 -23.26
CA ALA A 124 10.28 2.48 -24.37
C ALA A 124 10.87 3.19 -25.61
N GLU A 125 10.41 4.41 -25.90
CA GLU A 125 10.96 5.22 -27.00
C GLU A 125 12.40 5.66 -26.73
N ARG A 126 12.69 6.11 -25.49
CA ARG A 126 14.06 6.43 -25.06
C ARG A 126 15.00 5.24 -25.25
N LEU A 127 14.55 4.05 -24.88
CA LEU A 127 15.35 2.82 -25.01
C LEU A 127 15.60 2.44 -26.46
N LYS A 128 14.63 2.58 -27.37
CA LYS A 128 14.86 2.31 -28.81
C LYS A 128 15.95 3.23 -29.37
N ASN A 129 15.88 4.52 -29.03
CA ASN A 129 16.83 5.54 -29.51
C ASN A 129 18.26 5.36 -28.96
N LEU A 130 18.48 4.51 -27.94
CA LEU A 130 19.82 4.20 -27.43
C LEU A 130 20.54 3.13 -28.26
N TYR A 131 19.82 2.35 -29.05
CA TYR A 131 20.35 1.26 -29.86
C TYR A 131 20.38 1.57 -31.36
N GLU A 132 19.93 2.76 -31.77
CA GLU A 132 20.10 3.33 -33.12
C GLU A 132 21.34 4.23 -33.17
#